data_AF-A0A7S1DAH0-F1
#
_entry.id   AF-A0A7S1DAH0-F1
#
_cell.length_a   1.000
_cell.length_b   1.000
_cell.length_c   1.000
_cell.angle_alpha   90.00
_cell.angle_beta   90.00
_cell.angle_gamma   90.00
#
_symmetry.space_group_name_H-M   'P 1'
#
loop_
_entity.id
_entity.type
_entity.pdbx_description
1 polymer ?
#
loop_
_entity_poly.entity_id
_entity_poly.type
_entity_poly.pdbx_seq_one_letter_code
_entity_poly.pdbx_strand_id
1 'polypeptide(L)'
;EEEEEEEVVEKPKKKRKTEKRGGGGGGGGGGGLSAVKEISDELADLLGKGKQMARTEVVKEMWHYIREHDLQNPENKREIILDARMKRVFGCDTFTMFTMNKYVGAHIHPFKPVDLTSSSAPKKRKSEQKGQKEKKGKSSGGGLQAPYQLSPELARVVGKQILPRPQVTKKLWEYIREHDLQNPEDRREIICDQKLKLVMGGLEKVTMFSMNKHINQHLLEKLDPSYYVPSDQEPDDDDDDP
;
A
#
# COMPACT_ATOMS: atom_id res chain seq x y z
N GLU A 1 9.95 61.88 -13.26
CA GLU A 1 11.39 61.61 -13.47
C GLU A 1 12.04 61.94 -12.14
N GLU A 2 12.05 60.93 -11.26
CA GLU A 2 13.24 60.13 -10.90
C GLU A 2 13.94 60.83 -9.70
N GLU A 3 14.22 60.23 -8.55
CA GLU A 3 14.34 58.82 -8.17
C GLU A 3 14.38 58.69 -6.63
N GLU A 4 13.97 57.51 -6.19
CA GLU A 4 14.38 56.72 -5.01
C GLU A 4 14.24 57.26 -3.58
N GLU A 5 13.24 56.69 -2.89
CA GLU A 5 13.22 56.47 -1.45
C GLU A 5 14.23 55.36 -1.07
N GLU A 6 15.19 55.65 -0.18
CA GLU A 6 15.95 54.60 0.54
C GLU A 6 15.49 54.52 2.00
N GLU A 7 15.06 53.30 2.34
CA GLU A 7 14.58 52.84 3.64
C GLU A 7 15.73 52.19 4.45
N VAL A 8 15.53 52.20 5.77
CA VAL A 8 16.01 51.27 6.81
C VAL A 8 17.30 51.57 7.57
N VAL A 9 17.02 51.90 8.83
CA VAL A 9 17.82 52.14 10.01
C VAL A 9 18.57 50.90 10.54
N GLU A 10 19.83 51.15 10.90
CA GLU A 10 20.73 50.59 11.91
C GLU A 10 20.67 49.12 12.45
N LYS A 11 21.90 48.62 12.65
CA LYS A 11 22.39 47.31 13.11
C LYS A 11 22.44 47.24 14.68
N PRO A 12 23.27 46.40 15.35
CA PRO A 12 23.36 44.94 15.47
C PRO A 12 23.44 44.42 16.95
N LYS A 13 23.50 43.08 17.16
CA LYS A 13 24.47 42.31 18.00
C LYS A 13 23.90 41.21 18.94
N LYS A 14 24.59 40.05 18.83
CA LYS A 14 24.57 38.78 19.58
C LYS A 14 24.49 38.88 21.12
N LYS A 15 23.91 37.85 21.78
CA LYS A 15 24.50 37.13 22.94
C LYS A 15 23.85 35.76 23.20
N ARG A 16 24.65 34.86 23.79
CA ARG A 16 24.48 33.40 23.97
C ARG A 16 23.67 33.01 25.23
N LYS A 17 22.90 31.92 25.09
CA LYS A 17 22.64 30.75 25.98
C LYS A 17 22.56 30.94 27.51
N THR A 18 21.44 30.51 28.13
CA THR A 18 21.43 29.81 29.43
C THR A 18 20.21 28.87 29.51
N GLU A 19 20.44 27.64 29.98
CA GLU A 19 19.42 26.64 30.36
C GLU A 19 18.71 27.03 31.67
N LYS A 20 17.44 26.62 31.87
CA LYS A 20 17.00 25.59 32.84
C LYS A 20 15.50 25.71 33.20
N ARG A 21 14.77 24.63 32.88
CA ARG A 21 13.65 23.93 33.56
C ARG A 21 12.39 24.67 34.07
N GLY A 22 11.26 24.07 33.67
CA GLY A 22 10.00 23.90 34.44
C GLY A 22 9.01 25.05 34.29
N GLY A 23 7.74 24.87 33.97
CA GLY A 23 6.89 23.71 33.71
C GLY A 23 5.47 24.20 33.37
N GLY A 24 4.61 23.30 32.88
CA GLY A 24 3.14 23.44 32.76
C GLY A 24 2.65 24.47 31.73
N GLY A 25 1.72 24.17 30.82
CA GLY A 25 0.90 23.00 30.60
C GLY A 25 -0.05 23.24 29.42
N GLY A 26 -0.88 22.25 29.12
CA GLY A 26 -2.18 22.45 28.49
C GLY A 26 -2.27 22.25 26.98
N GLY A 27 -2.89 21.13 26.60
CA GLY A 27 -3.88 21.13 25.52
C GLY A 27 -3.47 20.53 24.18
N GLY A 28 -3.94 19.31 23.91
CA GLY A 28 -4.08 18.81 22.55
C GLY A 28 -3.87 17.31 22.46
N GLY A 29 -4.96 16.54 22.49
CA GLY A 29 -4.95 15.10 22.20
C GLY A 29 -4.41 14.83 20.79
N GLY A 30 -3.12 14.54 20.68
CA GLY A 30 -2.44 14.10 19.46
C GLY A 30 -1.82 12.73 19.67
N GLY A 31 -2.64 11.69 19.58
CA GLY A 31 -2.30 10.31 19.94
C GLY A 31 -1.10 9.74 19.18
N GLY A 32 -0.17 9.15 19.93
CA GLY A 32 0.74 8.05 19.56
C GLY A 32 1.81 8.27 18.47
N LEU A 33 1.50 9.00 17.39
CA LEU A 33 2.33 9.15 16.19
C LEU A 33 3.34 10.29 16.28
N SER A 34 2.97 11.36 16.98
CA SER A 34 3.82 12.53 17.22
C SER A 34 4.60 12.44 18.54
N ALA A 35 4.54 11.30 19.23
CA ALA A 35 5.30 11.08 20.44
C ALA A 35 6.80 11.05 20.12
N VAL A 36 7.55 11.99 20.70
CA VAL A 36 9.01 12.01 20.65
C VAL A 36 9.52 10.76 21.36
N LYS A 37 10.35 9.98 20.67
CA LYS A 37 10.89 8.72 21.14
C LYS A 37 12.37 8.65 20.89
N GLU A 38 13.03 7.80 21.66
CA GLU A 38 14.44 7.50 21.44
C GLU A 38 14.63 6.75 20.12
N ILE A 39 15.58 7.22 19.32
CA ILE A 39 16.02 6.60 18.08
C ILE A 39 17.37 5.91 18.27
N SER A 40 17.63 4.87 17.48
CA SER A 40 18.90 4.14 17.51
C SER A 40 20.08 5.06 17.12
N ASP A 41 21.24 4.85 17.74
CA ASP A 41 22.47 5.62 17.49
C ASP A 41 22.85 5.63 16.00
N GLU A 42 22.72 4.50 15.32
CA GLU A 42 23.01 4.36 13.89
C GLU A 42 22.09 5.25 13.04
N LEU A 43 20.81 5.34 13.41
CA LEU A 43 19.84 6.17 12.72
C LEU A 43 20.03 7.66 13.03
N ALA A 44 20.43 7.99 14.27
CA ALA A 44 20.79 9.36 14.66
C ALA A 44 21.99 9.87 13.86
N ASP A 45 23.03 9.03 13.70
CA ASP A 45 24.24 9.35 12.94
C ASP A 45 23.96 9.50 11.43
N LEU A 46 23.05 8.69 10.88
CA LEU A 46 22.63 8.83 9.48
C LEU A 46 21.94 10.17 9.23
N LEU A 47 20.99 10.53 10.08
CA LEU A 47 20.20 11.77 9.95
C LEU A 47 20.98 13.01 10.41
N GLY A 48 22.07 12.85 11.15
CA GLY A 48 22.80 13.96 11.78
C GLY A 48 21.97 14.71 12.82
N LYS A 49 20.99 14.04 13.44
CA LYS A 49 20.05 14.62 14.40
C LYS A 49 20.21 14.00 15.78
N GLY A 50 19.64 14.65 16.80
CA GLY A 50 19.67 14.14 18.17
C GLY A 50 18.96 12.79 18.32
N LYS A 51 19.24 12.08 19.41
CA LYS A 51 18.71 10.73 19.71
C LYS A 51 17.21 10.67 20.01
N GLN A 52 16.47 11.78 19.86
CA GLN A 52 15.05 11.87 20.22
C GLN A 52 14.27 12.55 19.11
N MET A 53 13.35 11.81 18.49
CA MET A 53 12.51 12.30 17.40
C MET A 53 11.15 11.59 17.40
N ALA A 54 10.11 12.27 16.92
CA ALA A 54 8.85 11.58 16.66
C ALA A 54 8.98 10.68 15.42
N ARG A 55 8.22 9.57 15.39
CA ARG A 55 8.25 8.63 14.26
C ARG A 55 7.96 9.31 12.92
N THR A 56 7.02 10.25 12.92
CA THR A 56 6.66 11.04 11.73
C THR A 56 7.79 11.94 11.27
N GLU A 57 8.57 12.52 12.18
CA GLU A 57 9.74 13.33 11.87
C GLU A 57 10.86 12.47 11.29
N VAL A 58 11.16 11.31 11.88
CA VAL A 58 12.15 10.37 11.35
C VAL A 58 11.83 9.99 9.90
N VAL A 59 10.56 9.67 9.62
CA VAL A 59 10.11 9.35 8.25
C VAL A 59 10.28 10.55 7.31
N LYS A 60 9.96 11.78 7.76
CA LYS A 60 10.16 13.00 6.96
C LYS A 60 11.63 13.25 6.64
N GLU A 61 12.52 13.13 7.62
CA GLU A 61 13.95 13.32 7.42
C GLU A 61 14.54 12.29 6.47
N MET A 62 14.11 11.04 6.59
CA MET A 62 14.54 10.02 5.66
C MET A 62 14.06 10.30 4.23
N TRP A 63 12.83 10.80 4.05
CA TRP A 63 12.38 11.26 2.73
C TRP A 63 13.13 12.49 2.22
N HIS A 64 13.61 13.37 3.09
CA HIS A 64 14.51 14.45 2.70
C HIS A 64 15.83 13.89 2.17
N TYR A 65 16.46 13.00 2.93
CA TYR A 65 17.69 12.33 2.55
C TYR A 65 17.55 11.59 1.20
N ILE A 66 16.46 10.82 1.02
CA ILE A 66 16.19 10.08 -0.22
C ILE A 66 16.11 11.00 -1.44
N ARG A 67 15.51 12.19 -1.29
CA ARG A 67 15.39 13.16 -2.39
C ARG A 67 16.69 13.94 -2.63
N GLU A 68 17.43 14.26 -1.58
CA GLU A 68 18.72 14.96 -1.68
C GLU A 68 19.79 14.10 -2.35
N HIS A 69 19.72 12.79 -2.16
CA HIS A 69 20.64 11.82 -2.73
C HIS A 69 20.09 11.09 -3.97
N ASP A 70 18.93 11.51 -4.51
CA ASP A 70 18.27 10.92 -5.68
C ASP A 70 18.15 9.38 -5.63
N LEU A 71 17.84 8.85 -4.44
CA LEU A 71 17.82 7.40 -4.16
C LEU A 71 16.55 6.68 -4.65
N GLN A 72 15.64 7.38 -5.32
CA GLN A 72 14.41 6.76 -5.84
C GLN A 72 14.68 6.05 -7.17
N ASN A 73 14.25 4.80 -7.30
CA ASN A 73 14.45 4.05 -8.54
C ASN A 73 13.69 4.73 -9.70
N PRO A 74 14.37 5.10 -10.82
CA PRO A 74 13.74 5.79 -11.95
C PRO A 74 12.74 4.90 -12.72
N GLU A 75 12.95 3.59 -12.77
CA GLU A 75 12.04 2.64 -13.43
C GLU A 75 10.84 2.31 -12.52
N ASN A 76 11.06 2.23 -11.21
CA ASN A 76 10.03 1.94 -10.24
C ASN A 76 10.08 2.89 -9.06
N LYS A 77 9.36 4.02 -9.16
CA LYS A 77 9.30 5.07 -8.11
C LYS A 77 8.84 4.58 -6.73
N ARG A 78 8.33 3.35 -6.62
CA ARG A 78 7.89 2.77 -5.33
C ARG A 78 9.05 2.07 -4.61
N GLU A 79 10.18 1.89 -5.28
CA GLU A 79 11.42 1.35 -4.77
C GLU A 79 12.46 2.47 -4.60
N ILE A 80 13.20 2.38 -3.50
CA ILE A 80 14.23 3.34 -3.08
C ILE A 80 15.50 2.51 -2.92
N ILE A 81 16.53 2.81 -3.69
CA ILE A 81 17.81 2.10 -3.68
C ILE A 81 18.69 2.77 -2.63
N LEU A 82 19.05 2.02 -1.58
CA LEU A 82 19.77 2.57 -0.44
C LEU A 82 21.24 2.81 -0.81
N ASP A 83 21.78 3.94 -0.35
CA ASP A 83 23.20 4.22 -0.45
C ASP A 83 23.99 3.45 0.63
N ALA A 84 25.32 3.48 0.57
CA ALA A 84 26.17 2.74 1.51
C ALA A 84 25.89 3.10 2.99
N ARG A 85 25.49 4.35 3.28
CA ARG A 85 25.18 4.82 4.63
C ARG A 85 23.86 4.23 5.13
N MET A 86 22.81 4.28 4.33
CA MET A 86 21.52 3.70 4.68
C MET A 86 21.59 2.17 4.75
N LYS A 87 22.34 1.52 3.84
CA LYS A 87 22.59 0.07 3.87
C LYS A 87 23.25 -0.36 5.18
N ARG A 88 24.16 0.45 5.73
CA ARG A 88 24.83 0.16 7.01
C ARG A 88 23.86 0.18 8.20
N VAL A 89 22.92 1.12 8.22
CA VAL A 89 21.94 1.24 9.32
C VAL A 89 20.86 0.16 9.24
N PHE A 90 20.34 -0.08 8.04
CA PHE A 90 19.15 -0.94 7.87
C PHE A 90 19.44 -2.34 7.36
N GLY A 91 20.68 -2.64 6.98
CA GLY A 91 21.12 -3.97 6.54
C GLY A 91 20.39 -4.50 5.30
N CYS A 92 19.83 -3.62 4.47
CA CYS A 92 19.10 -4.01 3.25
C CYS A 92 19.47 -3.08 2.10
N ASP A 93 19.29 -3.54 0.87
CA ASP A 93 19.68 -2.81 -0.35
C ASP A 93 18.61 -1.85 -0.86
N THR A 94 17.34 -2.13 -0.57
CA THR A 94 16.20 -1.40 -1.13
C THR A 94 15.10 -1.20 -0.10
N PHE A 95 14.44 -0.06 -0.15
CA PHE A 95 13.20 0.24 0.54
C PHE A 95 12.02 0.36 -0.41
N THR A 96 10.84 0.09 0.13
CA THR A 96 9.56 0.58 -0.39
C THR A 96 8.96 1.49 0.67
N MET A 97 7.96 2.30 0.33
CA MET A 97 7.26 3.14 1.32
C MET A 97 6.77 2.34 2.54
N PHE A 98 6.29 1.10 2.33
CA PHE A 98 5.80 0.25 3.41
C PHE A 98 6.92 -0.39 4.24
N THR A 99 7.99 -0.85 3.57
CA THR A 99 9.11 -1.48 4.28
C THR A 99 9.94 -0.44 5.03
N MET A 100 10.12 0.75 4.47
CA MET A 100 10.75 1.89 5.15
C MET A 100 10.06 2.20 6.49
N ASN A 101 8.72 2.36 6.49
CA ASN A 101 7.99 2.60 7.74
C ASN A 101 8.14 1.46 8.74
N LYS A 102 8.21 0.20 8.28
CA LYS A 102 8.45 -0.97 9.13
C LYS A 102 9.85 -0.94 9.74
N TYR A 103 10.88 -0.65 8.96
CA TYR A 103 12.28 -0.60 9.41
C TYR A 103 12.56 0.57 10.34
N VAL A 104 11.99 1.75 10.08
CA VAL A 104 12.01 2.87 11.03
C VAL A 104 11.46 2.47 12.40
N GLY A 105 10.43 1.62 12.43
CA GLY A 105 9.87 1.11 13.67
C GLY A 105 10.84 0.25 14.49
N ALA A 106 11.83 -0.37 13.86
CA ALA A 106 12.87 -1.16 14.55
C ALA A 106 13.90 -0.26 15.24
N HIS A 107 14.15 0.94 14.69
CA HIS A 107 15.08 1.94 15.23
C HIS A 107 14.39 3.00 16.11
N ILE A 108 13.16 2.77 16.55
CA ILE A 108 12.42 3.65 17.47
C ILE A 108 11.96 2.86 18.69
N HIS A 109 12.20 3.40 19.90
CA HIS A 109 11.83 2.73 21.15
C HIS A 109 10.31 2.43 21.26
N PRO A 110 9.90 1.22 21.72
CA PRO A 110 10.75 0.10 22.14
C PRO A 110 11.27 -0.64 20.91
N PHE A 111 12.59 -0.68 20.71
CA PHE A 111 13.26 -1.21 19.51
C PHE A 111 12.78 -2.63 19.18
N LYS A 112 11.74 -2.73 18.34
CA LYS A 112 11.14 -4.03 18.00
C LYS A 112 12.03 -4.71 16.99
N PRO A 113 12.57 -5.91 17.27
CA PRO A 113 13.35 -6.63 16.27
C PRO A 113 12.43 -6.95 15.09
N VAL A 114 12.83 -6.50 13.92
CA VAL A 114 12.18 -6.79 12.66
C VAL A 114 13.15 -7.65 11.86
N ASP A 115 12.69 -8.77 11.31
CA ASP A 115 13.51 -9.54 10.36
C ASP A 115 13.74 -8.70 9.09
N LEU A 116 14.98 -8.23 8.93
CA LEU A 116 15.42 -7.31 7.87
C LEU A 116 15.75 -8.05 6.57
N THR A 117 15.93 -9.38 6.62
CA THR A 117 16.40 -10.21 5.48
C THR A 117 15.28 -10.64 4.53
N SER A 118 14.01 -10.45 4.92
CA SER A 118 12.85 -10.93 4.17
C SER A 118 12.52 -10.15 2.88
N SER A 119 13.25 -9.09 2.52
CA SER A 119 12.90 -8.25 1.36
C SER A 119 13.86 -8.36 0.16
N SER A 120 14.90 -9.19 0.21
CA SER A 120 15.82 -9.41 -0.92
C SER A 120 15.99 -10.90 -1.21
N ALA A 121 14.99 -11.49 -1.86
CA ALA A 121 15.08 -12.68 -2.73
C ALA A 121 13.66 -13.09 -3.21
N PRO A 122 13.43 -13.36 -4.50
CA PRO A 122 12.25 -14.10 -4.92
C PRO A 122 12.37 -15.51 -4.33
N LYS A 123 11.63 -15.80 -3.26
CA LYS A 123 11.47 -17.19 -2.80
C LYS A 123 10.85 -17.98 -3.95
N LYS A 124 11.69 -18.77 -4.66
CA LYS A 124 11.27 -19.94 -5.43
C LYS A 124 10.31 -20.73 -4.53
N ARG A 125 9.02 -20.64 -4.82
CA ARG A 125 8.01 -21.50 -4.20
C ARG A 125 8.30 -22.89 -4.70
N LYS A 126 8.94 -23.69 -3.84
CA LYS A 126 9.03 -25.13 -4.01
C LYS A 126 7.59 -25.64 -4.05
N SER A 127 7.19 -26.09 -5.23
CA SER A 127 5.99 -26.86 -5.47
C SER A 127 6.13 -28.17 -4.72
N GLU A 128 5.36 -28.34 -3.64
CA GLU A 128 5.09 -29.66 -3.10
C GLU A 128 3.63 -29.72 -2.61
N GLN A 129 2.99 -30.75 -3.12
CA GLN A 129 1.59 -31.09 -3.15
C GLN A 129 1.21 -31.78 -1.83
N LYS A 130 0.23 -31.25 -1.11
CA LYS A 130 -0.55 -31.92 -0.04
C LYS A 130 -1.57 -30.90 0.47
N GLY A 131 -2.86 -31.14 0.57
CA GLY A 131 -3.76 -32.24 0.24
C GLY A 131 -5.14 -31.66 0.55
N GLN A 132 -6.16 -32.06 -0.21
CA GLN A 132 -7.55 -31.67 0.06
C GLN A 132 -7.87 -31.99 1.52
N LYS A 133 -8.24 -30.95 2.28
CA LYS A 133 -8.92 -31.13 3.55
C LYS A 133 -10.26 -30.43 3.41
N GLU A 134 -11.26 -31.25 3.12
CA GLU A 134 -12.67 -30.91 3.17
C GLU A 134 -12.95 -30.12 4.45
N LYS A 135 -13.49 -28.92 4.29
CA LYS A 135 -14.16 -28.22 5.40
C LYS A 135 -15.64 -28.21 5.10
N LYS A 136 -16.30 -29.17 5.76
CA LYS A 136 -17.72 -29.20 6.09
C LYS A 136 -18.29 -27.80 6.29
N GLY A 137 -19.46 -27.61 5.69
CA GLY A 137 -20.19 -26.36 5.64
C GLY A 137 -20.34 -25.64 6.97
N LYS A 138 -20.23 -24.32 6.88
CA LYS A 138 -20.94 -23.40 7.75
C LYS A 138 -21.52 -22.31 6.85
N SER A 139 -22.80 -22.49 6.55
CA SER A 139 -23.70 -21.47 6.03
C SER A 139 -23.72 -20.29 7.00
N SER A 140 -22.98 -19.24 6.64
CA SER A 140 -23.26 -17.86 7.03
C SER A 140 -22.52 -16.95 6.07
N GLY A 141 -23.07 -16.82 4.87
CA GLY A 141 -22.63 -15.84 3.88
C GLY A 141 -22.82 -14.42 4.43
N GLY A 142 -21.86 -13.96 5.23
CA GLY A 142 -21.77 -12.56 5.63
C GLY A 142 -21.74 -11.69 4.37
N GLY A 143 -22.21 -10.43 4.48
CA GLY A 143 -22.51 -9.55 3.35
C GLY A 143 -21.42 -9.35 2.29
N LEU A 144 -20.20 -9.84 2.52
CA LEU A 144 -19.11 -9.90 1.54
C LEU A 144 -19.29 -10.99 0.46
N GLN A 145 -20.05 -12.05 0.75
CA GLN A 145 -20.32 -13.18 -0.14
C GLN A 145 -21.68 -13.06 -0.84
N ALA A 146 -22.39 -11.95 -0.64
CA ALA A 146 -23.69 -11.75 -1.27
C ALA A 146 -23.53 -11.70 -2.81
N PRO A 147 -24.35 -12.44 -3.56
CA PRO A 147 -24.36 -12.37 -5.01
C PRO A 147 -24.95 -11.02 -5.47
N TYR A 148 -24.37 -10.46 -6.52
CA TYR A 148 -24.85 -9.24 -7.14
C TYR A 148 -25.16 -9.48 -8.61
N GLN A 149 -26.23 -8.87 -9.10
CA GLN A 149 -26.46 -8.70 -10.52
C GLN A 149 -25.41 -7.72 -11.07
N LEU A 150 -24.64 -8.15 -12.06
CA LEU A 150 -23.60 -7.36 -12.70
C LEU A 150 -24.18 -6.55 -13.84
N SER A 151 -23.62 -5.38 -14.11
CA SER A 151 -23.97 -4.61 -15.29
C SER A 151 -23.58 -5.35 -16.59
N PRO A 152 -24.20 -5.03 -17.74
CA PRO A 152 -23.88 -5.67 -19.02
C PRO A 152 -22.40 -5.56 -19.40
N GLU A 153 -21.76 -4.44 -19.09
CA GLU A 153 -20.34 -4.18 -19.38
C GLU A 153 -19.44 -5.12 -18.58
N LEU A 154 -19.71 -5.26 -17.27
CA LEU A 154 -18.94 -6.14 -16.39
C LEU A 154 -19.20 -7.61 -16.71
N ALA A 155 -20.44 -7.96 -17.02
CA ALA A 155 -20.82 -9.31 -17.43
C ALA A 155 -20.12 -9.74 -18.74
N ARG A 156 -19.86 -8.82 -19.68
CA ARG A 156 -19.09 -9.11 -20.91
C ARG A 156 -17.63 -9.47 -20.66
N VAL A 157 -17.02 -8.91 -19.62
CA VAL A 157 -15.62 -9.21 -19.25
C VAL A 157 -15.56 -10.49 -18.42
N VAL A 158 -16.48 -10.66 -17.48
CA VAL A 158 -16.48 -11.76 -16.52
C VAL A 158 -17.17 -13.03 -17.04
N GLY A 159 -18.01 -12.90 -18.07
CA GLY A 159 -18.76 -14.00 -18.69
C GLY A 159 -19.96 -14.49 -17.86
N LYS A 160 -20.28 -13.85 -16.74
CA LYS A 160 -21.39 -14.21 -15.85
C LYS A 160 -22.18 -12.97 -15.45
N GLN A 161 -23.49 -13.12 -15.30
CA GLN A 161 -24.37 -12.01 -14.92
C GLN A 161 -24.56 -11.86 -13.42
N ILE A 162 -24.38 -12.94 -12.65
CA ILE A 162 -24.56 -12.92 -11.19
C ILE A 162 -23.31 -13.47 -10.55
N LEU A 163 -22.64 -12.66 -9.74
CA LEU A 163 -21.49 -13.10 -8.95
C LEU A 163 -21.35 -12.32 -7.63
N PRO A 164 -20.83 -12.99 -6.58
CA PRO A 164 -20.33 -12.30 -5.41
C PRO A 164 -19.15 -11.39 -5.75
N ARG A 165 -19.05 -10.25 -5.07
CA ARG A 165 -17.96 -9.28 -5.28
C ARG A 165 -16.56 -9.91 -5.30
N PRO A 166 -16.18 -10.82 -4.38
CA PRO A 166 -14.85 -11.45 -4.43
C PRO A 166 -14.60 -12.25 -5.71
N GLN A 167 -15.64 -12.91 -6.25
CA GLN A 167 -15.56 -13.68 -7.49
C GLN A 167 -15.45 -12.77 -8.71
N VAL A 168 -16.16 -11.63 -8.71
CA VAL A 168 -15.99 -10.58 -9.73
C VAL A 168 -14.54 -10.10 -9.79
N THR A 169 -13.97 -9.71 -8.64
CA THR A 169 -12.56 -9.27 -8.58
C THR A 169 -11.62 -10.37 -9.07
N LYS A 170 -11.84 -11.63 -8.68
CA LYS A 170 -11.02 -12.77 -9.12
C LYS A 170 -11.09 -12.94 -10.65
N LYS A 171 -12.29 -12.93 -11.23
CA LYS A 171 -12.51 -13.07 -12.68
C LYS A 171 -11.92 -11.91 -13.48
N LEU A 172 -12.02 -10.68 -12.99
CA LEU A 172 -11.33 -9.54 -13.60
C LEU A 172 -9.80 -9.73 -13.61
N TRP A 173 -9.22 -10.26 -12.52
CA TRP A 173 -7.78 -10.56 -12.49
C TRP A 173 -7.36 -11.73 -13.38
N GLU A 174 -8.25 -12.70 -13.61
CA GLU A 174 -8.04 -13.75 -14.62
C GLU A 174 -7.99 -13.11 -16.00
N TYR A 175 -8.97 -12.29 -16.36
CA TYR A 175 -9.01 -11.55 -17.63
C TYR A 175 -7.78 -10.65 -17.84
N ILE A 176 -7.40 -9.85 -16.84
CA ILE A 176 -6.24 -8.95 -16.91
C ILE A 176 -4.94 -9.72 -17.18
N ARG A 177 -4.80 -10.93 -16.63
CA ARG A 177 -3.61 -11.77 -16.82
C ARG A 177 -3.64 -12.52 -18.15
N GLU A 178 -4.81 -12.98 -18.58
CA GLU A 178 -5.00 -13.68 -19.85
C GLU A 178 -4.74 -12.76 -21.05
N HIS A 179 -5.06 -11.47 -20.91
CA HIS A 179 -4.87 -10.46 -21.95
C HIS A 179 -3.59 -9.61 -21.78
N ASP A 180 -2.68 -9.98 -20.86
CA ASP A 180 -1.43 -9.27 -20.57
C ASP A 180 -1.62 -7.75 -20.36
N LEU A 181 -2.71 -7.35 -19.70
CA LEU A 181 -3.10 -5.95 -19.51
C LEU A 181 -2.39 -5.26 -18.34
N GLN A 182 -1.46 -5.93 -17.66
CA GLN A 182 -0.62 -5.27 -16.64
C GLN A 182 0.49 -4.48 -17.31
N ASN A 183 0.69 -3.24 -16.89
CA ASN A 183 1.79 -2.43 -17.40
C ASN A 183 3.14 -3.12 -17.05
N PRO A 184 3.99 -3.43 -18.04
CA PRO A 184 5.28 -4.09 -17.81
C PRO A 184 6.26 -3.24 -16.98
N GLU A 185 6.12 -1.91 -17.01
CA GLU A 185 6.98 -0.97 -16.28
C GLU A 185 6.47 -0.74 -14.84
N ASP A 186 5.18 -0.47 -14.64
CA ASP A 186 4.54 -0.43 -13.30
C ASP A 186 3.44 -1.48 -13.19
N ARG A 187 3.76 -2.66 -12.63
CA ARG A 187 2.79 -3.76 -12.40
C ARG A 187 1.61 -3.41 -11.49
N ARG A 188 1.56 -2.20 -10.91
CA ARG A 188 0.38 -1.70 -10.19
C ARG A 188 -0.62 -1.00 -11.11
N GLU A 189 -0.24 -0.67 -12.33
CA GLU A 189 -1.11 -0.14 -13.37
C GLU A 189 -1.63 -1.27 -14.27
N ILE A 190 -2.91 -1.16 -14.62
CA ILE A 190 -3.62 -2.01 -15.55
C ILE A 190 -3.98 -1.13 -16.73
N ILE A 191 -3.52 -1.50 -17.92
CA ILE A 191 -3.84 -0.86 -19.19
C ILE A 191 -5.19 -1.42 -19.65
N CYS A 192 -6.21 -0.58 -19.63
CA CYS A 192 -7.55 -1.00 -19.99
C CYS A 192 -7.68 -1.18 -21.49
N ASP A 193 -8.06 -2.38 -21.92
CA ASP A 193 -8.53 -2.62 -23.28
C ASP A 193 -9.93 -2.02 -23.50
N GLN A 194 -10.47 -2.13 -24.71
CA GLN A 194 -11.78 -1.55 -25.02
C GLN A 194 -12.91 -2.05 -24.11
N LYS A 195 -12.88 -3.33 -23.69
CA LYS A 195 -13.92 -3.91 -22.84
C LYS A 195 -13.76 -3.44 -21.39
N LEU A 196 -12.54 -3.46 -20.87
CA LEU A 196 -12.23 -3.04 -19.50
C LEU A 196 -12.43 -1.53 -19.33
N LYS A 197 -12.15 -0.71 -20.35
CA LYS A 197 -12.46 0.74 -20.34
C LYS A 197 -13.93 1.00 -20.02
N LEU A 198 -14.86 0.22 -20.56
CA LEU A 198 -16.30 0.38 -20.27
C LEU A 198 -16.64 0.12 -18.80
N VAL A 199 -15.94 -0.83 -18.16
CA VAL A 199 -16.10 -1.17 -16.73
C VAL A 199 -15.34 -0.19 -15.82
N MET A 200 -14.31 0.46 -16.33
CA MET A 200 -13.43 1.36 -15.58
C MET A 200 -13.80 2.85 -15.76
N GLY A 201 -15.03 3.14 -16.20
CA GLY A 201 -15.50 4.52 -16.40
C GLY A 201 -14.78 5.27 -17.53
N GLY A 202 -14.29 4.55 -18.55
CA GLY A 202 -13.58 5.10 -19.70
C GLY A 202 -12.09 5.34 -19.49
N LEU A 203 -11.54 5.03 -18.31
CA LEU A 203 -10.14 5.26 -18.00
C LEU A 203 -9.23 4.30 -18.77
N GLU A 204 -8.19 4.85 -19.40
CA GLU A 204 -7.20 4.06 -20.15
C GLU A 204 -6.25 3.26 -19.26
N LYS A 205 -5.98 3.78 -18.06
CA LYS A 205 -5.14 3.13 -17.07
C LYS A 205 -5.83 3.20 -15.72
N VAL A 206 -5.83 2.08 -15.01
CA VAL A 206 -6.35 2.01 -13.63
C VAL A 206 -5.36 1.31 -12.72
N THR A 207 -5.39 1.66 -11.44
CA THR A 207 -4.69 0.88 -10.42
C THR A 207 -5.64 -0.12 -9.79
N MET A 208 -5.13 -1.10 -9.04
CA MET A 208 -5.96 -2.03 -8.26
C MET A 208 -6.99 -1.32 -7.36
N PHE A 209 -6.63 -0.17 -6.77
CA PHE A 209 -7.55 0.62 -5.94
C PHE A 209 -8.64 1.29 -6.76
N SER A 210 -8.26 1.89 -7.90
CA SER A 210 -9.22 2.48 -8.84
C SER A 210 -10.17 1.43 -9.38
N MET A 211 -9.67 0.25 -9.75
CA MET A 211 -10.48 -0.88 -10.21
C MET A 211 -11.55 -1.26 -9.19
N ASN A 212 -11.17 -1.47 -7.92
CA ASN A 212 -12.12 -1.81 -6.86
C ASN A 212 -13.17 -0.71 -6.61
N LYS A 213 -12.83 0.55 -6.86
CA LYS A 213 -13.76 1.68 -6.80
C LYS A 213 -14.78 1.61 -7.94
N HIS A 214 -14.35 1.34 -9.17
CA HIS A 214 -15.23 1.25 -10.33
C HIS A 214 -16.13 0.02 -10.31
N ILE A 215 -15.65 -1.13 -9.80
CA ILE A 215 -16.47 -2.34 -9.67
C ILE A 215 -17.79 -2.06 -8.92
N ASN A 216 -17.78 -1.19 -7.89
CA ASN A 216 -18.99 -0.84 -7.13
C ASN A 216 -20.13 -0.30 -8.02
N GLN A 217 -19.80 0.44 -9.08
CA GLN A 217 -20.80 1.04 -9.97
C GLN A 217 -21.45 0.00 -10.89
N HIS A 218 -20.82 -1.17 -11.04
CA HIS A 218 -21.28 -2.26 -11.88
C HIS A 218 -21.89 -3.42 -11.07
N LEU A 219 -22.01 -3.27 -9.75
CA LEU A 219 -22.79 -4.16 -8.88
C LEU A 219 -24.17 -3.51 -8.68
N LEU A 220 -25.18 -4.00 -9.39
CA LEU A 220 -26.51 -3.37 -9.46
C LEU A 220 -27.37 -3.78 -8.26
N GLU A 221 -27.99 -4.95 -8.35
CA GLU A 221 -28.92 -5.44 -7.33
C GLU A 221 -28.25 -6.53 -6.50
N LYS A 222 -28.38 -6.43 -5.17
CA LYS A 222 -27.96 -7.48 -4.25
C LYS A 222 -29.04 -8.55 -4.24
N LEU A 223 -28.68 -9.76 -4.67
CA LEU A 223 -29.59 -10.89 -4.72
C LEU A 223 -29.53 -11.67 -3.41
N ASP A 224 -30.63 -12.35 -3.09
CA ASP A 224 -30.67 -13.28 -1.96
C ASP A 224 -29.78 -14.50 -2.27
N PRO A 225 -28.88 -14.90 -1.35
CA PRO A 225 -28.00 -16.04 -1.56
C PRO A 225 -28.70 -17.36 -1.95
N SER A 226 -29.98 -17.54 -1.63
CA SER A 226 -30.76 -18.73 -1.99
C SER A 226 -30.94 -18.93 -3.50
N TYR A 227 -30.87 -17.86 -4.30
CA TYR A 227 -31.00 -17.93 -5.76
C TYR A 227 -29.66 -18.08 -6.49
N TYR A 228 -28.55 -18.12 -5.76
CA TYR A 228 -27.21 -18.23 -6.35
C TYR A 228 -26.59 -19.58 -6.00
N VAL A 229 -26.44 -20.43 -7.02
CA VAL A 229 -25.67 -21.67 -6.92
C VAL A 229 -24.23 -21.36 -7.36
N PRO A 230 -23.23 -21.47 -6.46
CA PRO A 230 -21.83 -21.33 -6.84
C PRO A 230 -21.48 -22.40 -7.88
N SER A 231 -20.85 -21.99 -8.98
CA SER A 231 -20.55 -22.88 -10.12
C SER A 231 -19.54 -24.00 -9.80
N ASP A 232 -18.95 -24.01 -8.59
CA ASP A 232 -18.06 -25.08 -8.12
C ASP A 232 -18.85 -26.24 -7.48
N GLN A 233 -20.18 -26.19 -7.55
CA GLN A 233 -21.10 -27.21 -7.06
C GLN A 233 -21.94 -27.70 -8.24
N GLU A 234 -21.28 -28.40 -9.16
CA GLU A 234 -22.03 -29.31 -10.04
C GLU A 234 -22.57 -30.44 -9.14
N PRO A 235 -23.85 -30.83 -9.29
CA PRO A 235 -24.28 -32.09 -8.73
C PRO A 235 -23.42 -33.19 -9.35
N ASP A 236 -22.87 -34.08 -8.52
CA ASP A 236 -22.46 -35.38 -9.00
C ASP A 236 -23.71 -35.99 -9.66
N ASP A 237 -23.77 -35.95 -10.99
CA ASP A 237 -24.67 -36.79 -11.78
C ASP A 237 -24.18 -38.24 -11.56
N ASP A 238 -24.47 -38.79 -10.37
CA ASP A 238 -24.57 -40.23 -10.15
C ASP A 238 -25.81 -40.72 -10.92
N ASP A 239 -25.67 -40.77 -12.25
CA ASP A 239 -26.44 -41.66 -13.12
C ASP A 239 -26.07 -43.12 -12.75
N ASP A 240 -26.59 -43.61 -11.62
CA ASP A 240 -26.78 -45.05 -11.39
C ASP A 240 -28.27 -45.34 -11.62
N ASP A 241 -28.57 -45.58 -12.90
CA ASP A 241 -29.85 -46.05 -13.45
C ASP A 241 -30.32 -47.35 -12.74
N PRO A 242 -31.64 -47.53 -12.50
CA PRO A 242 -32.21 -48.44 -11.50
C PRO A 242 -32.12 -49.95 -11.78
#